data_AF-L9JE27-F1
#
_entry.id   AF-L9JE27-F1
#
_cell.length_a   1.000
_cell.length_b   1.000
_cell.length_c   1.000
_cell.angle_alpha   90.00
_cell.angle_beta   90.00
_cell.angle_gamma   90.00
#
_symmetry.space_group_name_H-M   'P 1'
#
loop_
_entity.id
_entity.type
_entity.pdbx_description
1 polymer ?
#
loop_
_entity_poly.entity_id
_entity_poly.type
_entity_poly.pdbx_seq_one_letter_code
_entity_poly.pdbx_strand_id
1 'polypeptide(L)' 'MELLKVSKDKRTLKFIKTRVGTHLRAKRKREELSNVLAAMWKVTINYTSSFIDGKEQ' A
#
# COMPACT_ATOMS: atom_id res chain seq x y z
N MET A 1 -7.09 3.59 -2.29
CA MET A 1 -6.32 2.48 -1.69
C MET A 1 -6.75 1.12 -2.20
N GLU A 2 -8.05 0.85 -2.35
CA GLU A 2 -8.55 -0.45 -2.84
C GLU A 2 -8.00 -0.86 -4.21
N LEU A 3 -7.86 0.09 -5.15
CA LEU A 3 -7.33 -0.22 -6.48
C LEU A 3 -5.88 -0.73 -6.49
N LEU A 4 -5.08 -0.38 -5.47
CA LEU A 4 -3.72 -0.90 -5.28
C LEU A 4 -3.74 -2.33 -4.71
N LYS A 5 -4.73 -2.67 -3.87
CA LYS A 5 -4.89 -4.03 -3.33
C LYS A 5 -5.26 -5.05 -4.40
N VAL A 6 -6.02 -4.62 -5.41
CA VAL A 6 -6.47 -5.47 -6.53
C VAL A 6 -5.49 -5.41 -7.72
N SER A 7 -4.28 -4.85 -7.53
CA SER A 7 -3.24 -4.73 -8.57
C SER A 7 -3.70 -4.05 -9.88
N LYS A 8 -4.68 -3.14 -9.81
CA LYS A 8 -5.20 -2.41 -10.99
C LYS A 8 -4.39 -1.14 -11.24
N ASP A 9 -3.09 -1.29 -11.51
CA ASP A 9 -2.12 -0.19 -11.61
C ASP A 9 -2.49 0.91 -12.60
N LYS A 10 -2.98 0.53 -13.78
CA LYS A 10 -3.38 1.49 -14.82
C LYS A 10 -4.56 2.36 -14.39
N ARG A 11 -5.49 1.80 -13.61
CA ARG A 11 -6.65 2.52 -13.08
C ARG A 11 -6.24 3.41 -11.90
N THR A 12 -5.38 2.92 -11.02
CA THR A 12 -4.79 3.70 -9.93
C THR A 12 -4.03 4.90 -10.46
N LEU A 13 -3.20 4.73 -11.48
CA LEU A 13 -2.43 5.82 -12.08
C LEU A 13 -3.34 6.88 -12.73
N LYS A 14 -4.42 6.47 -13.41
CA LYS A 14 -5.42 7.41 -13.94
C LYS A 14 -6.10 8.20 -12.81
N PHE A 15 -6.51 7.52 -11.73
CA PHE A 15 -7.15 8.15 -10.58
C PHE A 15 -6.24 9.14 -9.85
N ILE A 16 -4.97 8.81 -9.66
CA ILE A 16 -4.00 9.72 -9.04
C ILE A 16 -3.68 10.87 -10.01
N LYS A 17 -3.51 10.59 -11.31
CA LYS A 17 -3.27 11.63 -12.31
C LYS A 17 -4.42 12.64 -12.38
N THR A 18 -5.68 12.22 -12.30
CA THR A 18 -6.81 13.17 -12.27
C THR A 18 -6.84 14.05 -11.02
N ARG A 19 -6.22 13.61 -9.92
CA ARG A 19 -6.13 14.39 -8.66
C ARG A 19 -4.91 15.30 -8.60
N VAL A 20 -3.77 14.86 -9.11
CA VAL A 20 -2.47 15.57 -9.01
C VAL A 20 -2.11 16.30 -10.31
N GLY A 21 -2.81 16.04 -11.41
CA GLY A 21 -2.66 16.66 -12.73
C GLY A 21 -1.49 16.11 -13.57
N THR A 22 -0.33 15.91 -12.95
CA THR A 22 0.91 15.52 -13.66
C THR A 22 1.25 14.04 -13.51
N HIS A 23 1.76 13.43 -14.60
CA HIS A 23 2.10 12.00 -14.62
C HIS A 23 3.29 11.66 -13.71
N LEU A 24 4.30 12.54 -13.63
CA LEU A 24 5.48 12.31 -12.79
C LEU A 24 5.12 12.25 -11.31
N ARG A 25 4.31 13.20 -10.82
CA ARG A 25 3.84 13.20 -9.42
C ARG A 25 2.90 12.03 -9.16
N ALA A 26 2.09 11.63 -10.14
CA ALA A 26 1.21 10.47 -10.00
C ALA A 26 1.98 9.15 -9.86
N LYS A 27 3.10 8.97 -10.59
CA LYS A 27 4.00 7.82 -10.41
C LYS A 27 4.62 7.81 -9.01
N ARG A 28 5.18 8.93 -8.57
CA ARG A 28 5.78 9.05 -7.22
C ARG A 28 4.76 8.74 -6.13
N LYS A 29 3.55 9.31 -6.23
CA LYS A 29 2.47 9.05 -5.27
C LYS A 29 2.02 7.59 -5.27
N ARG A 30 2.02 6.92 -6.43
CA ARG A 30 1.71 5.49 -6.52
C ARG A 30 2.75 4.64 -5.79
N GLU A 31 4.04 4.93 -5.96
CA GLU A 31 5.13 4.23 -5.27
C GLU A 31 5.06 4.43 -3.75
N GLU A 32 4.82 5.66 -3.29
CA GLU A 32 4.60 5.96 -1.87
C GLU A 32 3.45 5.11 -1.28
N LEU A 33 2.31 5.05 -1.98
CA LEU A 33 1.15 4.28 -1.53
C LEU A 33 1.41 2.77 -1.52
N SER A 34 2.20 2.25 -2.47
CA SER A 34 2.62 0.85 -2.51
C SER A 34 3.51 0.50 -1.33
N ASN A 35 4.46 1.38 -0.99
CA ASN A 35 5.35 1.20 0.16
C ASN A 35 4.59 1.21 1.49
N VAL A 36 3.61 2.11 1.64
CA VAL A 36 2.72 2.15 2.81
C VAL A 36 1.93 0.83 2.93
N LEU A 37 1.42 0.30 1.82
CA LEU A 37 0.68 -0.96 1.83
C LEU A 37 1.56 -2.14 2.29
N ALA A 38 2.79 -2.21 1.76
CA ALA A 38 3.76 -3.23 2.14
C ALA A 38 4.17 -3.12 3.61
N ALA A 39 4.38 -1.90 4.12
CA ALA A 39 4.67 -1.67 5.53
C ALA A 39 3.49 -2.12 6.41
N MET A 40 2.27 -1.78 6.03
CA MET A 40 1.06 -2.18 6.77
C MET A 40 0.89 -3.70 6.81
N TRP A 41 1.17 -4.40 5.70
CA TRP A 41 1.15 -5.87 5.66
C TRP A 41 2.23 -6.51 6.55
N LYS A 42 3.46 -6.01 6.52
CA LYS A 42 4.53 -6.50 7.41
C LYS A 42 4.15 -6.34 8.88
N VAL A 43 3.60 -5.18 9.22
CA VAL A 43 3.13 -4.87 10.57
C VAL A 43 2.01 -5.82 11.00
N THR A 44 0.98 -6.02 10.17
CA THR A 44 -0.10 -7.00 10.44
C THR A 44 0.44 -8.42 10.62
N ILE A 45 1.34 -8.88 9.74
CA ILE A 45 1.93 -10.22 9.84
C ILE A 45 2.71 -10.39 11.13
N ASN A 46 3.54 -9.40 11.50
CA ASN A 46 4.31 -9.45 12.75
C ASN A 46 3.40 -9.53 13.98
N TYR A 47 2.32 -8.75 14.02
CA TYR A 47 1.36 -8.81 15.12
C TYR A 47 0.60 -10.15 15.18
N THR A 48 0.23 -10.71 14.02
CA THR A 48 -0.39 -12.05 13.97
C THR A 48 0.58 -13.14 14.38
N SER A 49 1.86 -13.04 14.03
CA SER A 49 2.88 -13.99 14.47
C SER A 49 3.16 -13.86 15.97
N SER A 50 3.26 -12.65 16.52
CA SER A 50 3.42 -12.46 17.97
C SER A 50 2.20 -12.94 18.78
N PHE A 51 1.01 -12.91 18.19
CA PHE A 51 -0.21 -13.44 18.80
C PHE A 51 -0.30 -14.97 18.71
N ILE A 52 0.23 -15.58 17.65
CA ILE A 52 0.28 -17.04 17.47
C ILE A 52 1.44 -17.66 18.26
N ASP A 53 2.58 -16.99 18.38
CA ASP A 53 3.78 -17.50 19.05
C ASP A 53 3.71 -17.43 20.59
N GLY A 54 2.58 -16.99 21.16
CA GLY A 54 2.27 -17.18 22.58
C GLY A 54 3.42 -16.85 23.54
N LYS A 55 4.22 -15.82 23.25
CA LYS A 55 5.29 -15.39 24.17
C LYS A 55 4.64 -14.70 25.37
N GLU A 56 4.17 -15.55 26.27
CA GLU A 56 4.02 -15.29 27.70
C GLU A 56 5.31 -14.62 28.19
N GLN A 57 5.10 -13.57 28.98
CA GLN A 57 6.15 -12.82 29.66
C GLN A 57 7.03 -13.73 30.53
#